data_AF-A0A6A7K6T9-F1
#
_entry.id   AF-A0A6A7K6T9-F1
#
_cell.length_a   1.000
_cell.length_b   1.000
_cell.length_c   1.000
_cell.angle_alpha   90.00
_cell.angle_beta   90.00
_cell.angle_gamma   90.00
#
_symmetry.space_group_name_H-M   'P 1'
#
loop_
_entity.id
_entity.type
_entity.pdbx_description
1 polymer ?
#
loop_
_entity_poly.entity_id
_entity_poly.type
_entity_poly.pdbx_seq_one_letter_code
_entity_poly.pdbx_strand_id
1 'polypeptide(L)'
;MRKRIVIVDKTRFTIALCILIVSISCVLMLTFNTVSGSENLEYKDYIVEKGDTIWKIADLVSNESIDIREVVYRISEANNIGGSDHIYPGQTIKIPTLQNN
;
A
#
# COMPACT_ATOMS: atom_id res chain seq x y z
N MET A 1 -52.91 16.14 -4.20
CA MET A 1 -52.58 17.24 -3.26
C MET A 1 -51.07 17.29 -3.07
N ARG A 2 -50.41 18.43 -3.29
CA ARG A 2 -48.94 18.55 -3.13
C ARG A 2 -48.62 19.07 -1.71
N LYS A 3 -47.85 18.30 -0.94
CA LYS A 3 -47.43 18.69 0.42
C LYS A 3 -46.24 19.66 0.29
N ARG A 4 -46.39 20.88 0.82
CA ARG A 4 -45.33 21.90 0.81
C ARG A 4 -44.50 21.76 2.08
N ILE A 5 -43.21 21.46 1.94
CA ILE A 5 -42.26 21.46 3.06
C ILE A 5 -41.86 22.91 3.29
N VAL A 6 -42.03 23.41 4.52
CA VAL A 6 -41.72 24.80 4.89
C VAL A 6 -40.72 24.77 6.05
N ILE A 7 -39.60 25.47 5.90
CA ILE A 7 -38.58 25.58 6.94
C ILE A 7 -39.05 26.62 7.94
N VAL A 8 -39.38 26.19 9.16
CA VAL A 8 -39.94 27.06 10.21
C VAL A 8 -38.84 27.93 10.84
N ASP A 9 -37.70 27.32 11.19
CA ASP A 9 -36.53 28.02 11.74
C ASP A 9 -35.31 27.77 10.86
N LYS A 10 -34.93 28.80 10.09
CA LYS A 10 -33.84 28.73 9.12
C LYS A 10 -32.48 28.56 9.79
N THR A 11 -32.29 29.07 11.01
CA THR A 11 -30.99 29.01 11.70
C THR A 11 -30.72 27.62 12.25
N ARG A 12 -31.70 27.03 12.94
CA ARG A 12 -31.61 25.66 13.46
C ARG A 12 -31.50 24.65 12.32
N PHE A 13 -32.22 24.88 11.23
CA PHE A 13 -32.15 24.04 10.03
C PHE A 13 -30.77 24.11 9.35
N THR A 14 -30.16 25.30 9.27
CA THR A 14 -28.83 25.46 8.67
C THR A 14 -27.75 24.79 9.53
N ILE A 15 -27.83 24.94 10.87
CA ILE A 15 -26.92 24.24 11.79
C ILE A 15 -27.04 22.72 11.65
N ALA A 16 -28.27 22.20 11.59
CA ALA A 16 -28.51 20.77 11.38
C ALA A 16 -27.95 20.28 10.03
N LEU A 17 -28.08 21.06 8.97
CA LEU A 17 -27.53 20.75 7.65
C LEU A 17 -25.99 20.75 7.67
N CYS A 18 -25.37 21.74 8.33
CA CYS A 18 -23.91 21.79 8.48
C CYS A 18 -23.37 20.60 9.27
N ILE A 19 -24.03 20.20 10.36
CA ILE A 19 -23.64 19.02 11.16
C ILE A 19 -23.73 17.75 10.31
N LEU A 20 -24.79 17.61 9.50
CA LEU A 20 -24.95 16.47 8.61
C LEU A 20 -23.82 16.40 7.56
N ILE A 21 -23.47 17.52 6.94
CA ILE A 21 -22.37 17.58 5.96
C ILE A 21 -21.03 17.24 6.62
N VAL A 22 -20.73 17.78 7.80
CA VAL A 22 -19.51 17.48 8.54
C VAL A 22 -19.43 16.00 8.91
N SER A 23 -20.54 15.41 9.37
CA SER A 23 -20.59 13.98 9.71
C SER A 23 -20.31 13.07 8.51
N ILE A 24 -20.86 13.40 7.34
CA ILE A 24 -20.61 12.67 6.09
C ILE A 24 -19.15 12.81 5.67
N SER A 25 -18.60 14.03 5.75
CA SER A 25 -17.18 14.26 5.42
C SER A 25 -16.22 13.50 6.34
N CYS A 26 -16.57 13.35 7.62
CA CYS A 26 -15.79 12.59 8.59
C CYS A 26 -15.80 11.08 8.25
N VAL A 27 -16.97 10.53 7.93
CA VAL A 27 -17.10 9.12 7.50
C VAL A 27 -16.27 8.86 6.24
N LEU A 28 -16.30 9.78 5.26
CA LEU A 28 -15.48 9.67 4.06
C LEU A 28 -13.98 9.67 4.39
N MET A 29 -13.51 10.56 5.28
CA MET A 29 -12.11 10.57 5.73
C MET A 29 -11.66 9.25 6.37
N LEU A 30 -12.52 8.59 7.15
CA LEU A 30 -12.20 7.31 7.78
C LEU A 30 -11.98 6.19 6.76
N THR A 31 -12.65 6.25 5.60
CA THR A 31 -12.50 5.26 4.51
C THR A 31 -11.23 5.41 3.68
N PHE A 32 -10.43 6.48 3.87
CA PHE A 32 -9.17 6.69 3.14
C PHE A 32 -7.93 6.09 3.81
N ASN A 33 -8.09 5.31 4.88
CA ASN A 33 -6.95 4.61 5.47
C ASN A 33 -6.59 3.40 4.61
N THR A 34 -5.62 3.62 3.72
CA THR A 34 -4.65 2.68 3.14
C THR A 34 -5.01 1.20 3.33
N VAL A 35 -5.43 0.55 2.25
CA VAL A 35 -5.21 -0.90 2.08
C VAL A 35 -3.70 -1.09 2.00
N SER A 36 -3.04 -1.07 3.15
CA SER A 36 -1.75 -1.70 3.32
C SER A 36 -2.10 -3.16 3.50
N GLY A 37 -2.07 -3.92 2.40
CA GLY A 37 -2.02 -5.37 2.46
C GLY A 37 -0.79 -5.74 3.26
N SER A 38 -0.95 -5.82 4.58
CA SER A 38 0.07 -6.30 5.50
C SER A 38 0.11 -7.81 5.37
N GLU A 39 0.49 -8.28 4.19
CA GLU A 39 1.08 -9.60 4.07
C GLU A 39 2.32 -9.55 4.96
N ASN A 40 2.31 -10.35 6.02
CA ASN A 40 3.49 -10.54 6.86
C ASN A 40 4.55 -11.20 6.00
N LEU A 41 5.29 -10.39 5.25
CA LEU A 41 6.42 -10.86 4.47
C LEU A 41 7.55 -11.14 5.42
N GLU A 42 7.84 -12.42 5.59
CA GLU A 42 9.13 -12.84 6.11
C GLU A 42 10.21 -12.52 5.07
N TYR A 43 11.44 -12.31 5.55
CA TYR A 43 12.60 -12.07 4.70
C TYR A 43 13.67 -13.11 5.03
N LYS A 44 14.33 -13.60 4.00
CA LYS A 44 15.54 -14.42 4.13
C LYS A 44 16.75 -13.68 3.59
N ASP A 45 17.91 -13.99 4.15
CA ASP A 45 19.18 -13.47 3.65
C ASP A 45 19.61 -14.27 2.40
N TYR A 46 20.11 -13.57 1.39
CA TYR A 46 20.62 -14.09 0.14
C TYR A 46 22.01 -13.50 -0.15
N ILE A 47 22.96 -14.35 -0.52
CA ILE A 47 24.30 -13.91 -0.90
C ILE A 47 24.32 -13.71 -2.42
N VAL A 48 24.57 -12.49 -2.86
CA VAL A 48 24.60 -12.12 -4.28
C VAL A 48 25.73 -12.85 -4.99
N GLU A 49 25.42 -13.51 -6.11
CA GLU A 49 26.40 -14.19 -6.94
C GLU A 49 26.85 -13.34 -8.13
N LYS A 50 27.94 -13.77 -8.79
CA LYS A 50 28.45 -13.07 -9.97
C LYS A 50 27.45 -13.16 -11.11
N GLY A 51 26.99 -11.99 -11.57
CA GLY A 51 26.03 -11.88 -12.68
C GLY A 51 24.57 -11.82 -12.23
N ASP A 52 24.32 -11.75 -10.93
CA ASP A 52 22.99 -11.50 -10.41
C ASP A 52 22.59 -10.03 -10.58
N THR A 53 21.29 -9.84 -10.78
CA THR A 53 20.61 -8.54 -10.79
C THR A 53 19.41 -8.63 -9.86
N ILE A 54 18.94 -7.50 -9.35
CA ILE A 54 17.72 -7.48 -8.51
C ILE A 54 16.54 -8.09 -9.25
N TRP A 55 16.44 -7.85 -10.56
CA TRP A 55 15.42 -8.46 -11.42
C TRP A 55 15.51 -9.99 -11.45
N LYS A 56 16.72 -10.54 -11.65
CA LYS A 56 16.91 -11.99 -11.68
C LYS A 56 16.64 -12.62 -10.32
N ILE A 57 16.99 -11.93 -9.23
CA ILE A 57 16.73 -12.40 -7.87
C ILE A 57 15.22 -12.31 -7.54
N ALA A 58 14.55 -11.25 -7.99
CA ALA A 58 13.10 -11.08 -7.85
C ALA A 58 12.31 -12.16 -8.60
N ASP A 59 12.77 -12.55 -9.79
CA ASP A 59 12.18 -13.62 -10.60
C ASP A 59 12.15 -14.97 -9.86
N LEU A 60 13.16 -15.24 -9.02
CA LEU A 60 13.20 -16.45 -8.18
C LEU A 60 12.12 -16.49 -7.09
N VAL A 61 11.52 -15.34 -6.78
CA VAL A 61 10.54 -15.17 -5.72
C VAL A 61 9.14 -14.91 -6.29
N SER A 62 9.03 -14.21 -7.41
CA SER A 62 7.75 -13.92 -8.06
C SER A 62 7.03 -15.17 -8.56
N ASN A 63 5.71 -15.09 -8.65
CA ASN A 63 4.85 -16.15 -9.19
C ASN A 63 3.68 -15.52 -9.97
N GLU A 64 2.77 -16.32 -10.53
CA GLU A 64 1.64 -15.80 -11.34
C GLU A 64 0.73 -14.82 -10.59
N SER A 65 0.69 -14.89 -9.26
CA SER A 65 -0.14 -14.01 -8.42
C SER A 65 0.58 -12.73 -8.00
N ILE A 66 1.91 -12.65 -8.14
CA ILE A 66 2.71 -11.57 -7.57
C ILE A 66 3.58 -10.95 -8.65
N ASP A 67 3.32 -9.67 -8.93
CA ASP A 67 4.05 -8.91 -9.94
C ASP A 67 5.54 -8.80 -9.54
N ILE A 68 6.42 -9.19 -10.45
CA ILE A 68 7.87 -9.07 -10.28
C ILE A 68 8.31 -7.65 -9.91
N ARG A 69 7.61 -6.61 -10.39
CA ARG A 69 7.90 -5.20 -10.05
C ARG A 69 7.68 -4.91 -8.58
N GLU A 70 6.65 -5.52 -8.00
CA GLU A 70 6.38 -5.42 -6.57
C GLU A 70 7.50 -6.09 -5.76
N VAL A 71 7.96 -7.26 -6.21
CA VAL A 71 9.09 -7.97 -5.57
C VAL A 71 10.38 -7.15 -5.69
N VAL A 72 10.68 -6.59 -6.86
CA VAL A 72 11.84 -5.69 -7.06
C VAL A 72 11.77 -4.50 -6.10
N TYR A 73 10.62 -3.85 -6.00
CA TYR A 73 10.41 -2.73 -5.08
C TYR A 73 10.63 -3.16 -3.62
N ARG A 74 10.07 -4.29 -3.20
CA ARG A 74 10.23 -4.81 -1.83
C ARG A 74 11.68 -5.18 -1.51
N ILE A 75 12.42 -5.80 -2.44
CA ILE A 75 13.85 -6.08 -2.28
C ILE A 75 14.63 -4.77 -2.16
N SER A 76 14.36 -3.79 -3.01
CA SER A 76 15.02 -2.49 -2.97
C SER A 76 14.78 -1.75 -1.65
N GLU A 77 13.53 -1.65 -1.19
CA GLU A 77 13.16 -1.02 0.08
C GLU A 77 13.82 -1.73 1.27
N ALA A 78 13.75 -3.06 1.34
CA ALA A 78 14.30 -3.82 2.47
C ALA A 78 15.83 -3.73 2.60
N ASN A 79 16.52 -3.36 1.52
CA ASN A 79 17.98 -3.26 1.47
C ASN A 79 18.49 -1.83 1.28
N ASN A 80 17.60 -0.82 1.28
CA ASN A 80 17.92 0.58 0.99
C ASN A 80 18.66 0.76 -0.35
N ILE A 81 18.24 0.04 -1.39
CA ILE A 81 18.82 0.15 -2.73
C ILE A 81 17.99 1.14 -3.54
N GLY A 82 18.55 2.32 -3.83
CA GLY A 82 17.94 3.32 -4.70
C GLY A 82 17.91 2.89 -6.17
N GLY A 83 17.15 3.61 -7.00
CA GLY A 83 16.96 3.26 -8.42
C GLY A 83 18.22 3.22 -9.29
N SER A 84 19.32 3.81 -8.82
CA SER A 84 20.65 3.78 -9.45
C SER A 84 21.67 2.92 -8.71
N ASP A 85 21.29 2.36 -7.57
CA ASP A 85 22.22 1.61 -6.72
C ASP A 85 22.34 0.17 -7.23
N HIS A 86 23.57 -0.35 -7.17
CA HIS A 86 23.92 -1.66 -7.69
C HIS A 86 24.15 -2.64 -6.54
N ILE A 87 23.88 -3.92 -6.81
CA ILE A 87 24.29 -5.02 -5.94
C ILE A 87 25.62 -5.61 -6.40
N TYR A 88 26.42 -6.11 -5.46
CA TYR A 88 27.74 -6.65 -5.74
C TYR A 88 27.88 -8.11 -5.30
N PRO A 89 28.64 -8.94 -6.02
CA PRO A 89 28.89 -10.33 -5.60
C PRO A 89 29.48 -10.42 -4.19
N GLY A 90 28.97 -11.33 -3.37
CA GLY A 90 29.33 -11.49 -1.96
C GLY A 90 28.55 -10.60 -1.00
N GLN A 91 27.75 -9.64 -1.50
CA GLN A 91 26.84 -8.85 -0.68
C GLN A 91 25.71 -9.73 -0.15
N THR A 92 25.39 -9.59 1.13
CA THR A 92 24.18 -10.19 1.71
C THR A 92 23.03 -9.20 1.58
N ILE A 93 21.94 -9.63 0.96
CA ILE A 93 20.71 -8.85 0.80
C ILE A 93 19.50 -9.63 1.34
N LYS A 94 18.47 -8.92 1.76
CA LYS A 94 17.20 -9.46 2.22
C LYS A 94 16.24 -9.64 1.06
N ILE A 95 15.70 -10.83 0.90
CA ILE A 95 14.69 -11.13 -0.12
C ILE A 95 13.41 -11.64 0.56
N PRO A 96 12.22 -11.20 0.10
CA PRO A 96 10.97 -11.62 0.71
C PRO A 96 10.73 -13.11 0.48
N THR A 97 10.18 -13.78 1.48
CA THR A 97 9.66 -15.15 1.40
C THR A 97 8.16 -15.09 1.41
N LEU A 98 7.57 -15.29 0.24
CA LEU A 98 6.13 -15.39 0.08
C LEU A 98 5.73 -16.78 0.59
N GLN A 99 5.25 -16.85 1.82
CA GLN A 99 4.72 -18.09 2.38
C GLN A 99 3.35 -18.32 1.74
N ASN A 100 3.32 -19.11 0.67
CA ASN A 100 2.06 -19.65 0.15
C ASN A 100 1.43 -20.51 1.25
N ASN A 101 0.32 -20.06 1.82
CA ASN A 101 -0.64 -20.95 2.46
C ASN A 101 -1.57 -21.51 1.38
#